data_AF-A0A3M0XL96-F1
#
_entry.id   AF-A0A3M0XL96-F1
#
_cell.length_a   1.000
_cell.length_b   1.000
_cell.length_c   1.000
_cell.angle_alpha   90.00
_cell.angle_beta   90.00
_cell.angle_gamma   90.00
#
_symmetry.space_group_name_H-M   'P 1'
#
loop_
_entity.id
_entity.type
_entity.pdbx_description
1 polymer ?
#
loop_
_entity_poly.entity_id
_entity_poly.type
_entity_poly.pdbx_seq_one_letter_code
_entity_poly.pdbx_strand_id
1 'polypeptide(L)'
;MRRALQATSAPQRSDACEQQVSAAASAAVGGGVVRSVQPPSRHRLHGRMQERRSTGFTLIEILIVVVILSILATIVAPRLAGLVTDADDAVARANAQAVKRAVVMYYQKNGVYPPAIVPALFVNNKVPVMPDGYVLNYDPVTGDVTLITP
;
A
#
# COMPACT_ATOMS: atom_id res chain seq x y z
N MET A 1 16.50 62.80 -1.90
CA MET A 1 16.29 61.90 -3.05
C MET A 1 16.15 60.47 -2.52
N ARG A 2 15.01 60.05 -1.94
CA ARG A 2 13.81 59.50 -2.60
C ARG A 2 14.12 58.54 -3.77
N ARG A 3 14.23 57.24 -3.49
CA ARG A 3 13.24 56.23 -3.96
C ARG A 3 13.52 54.86 -3.34
N ALA A 4 12.54 54.38 -2.60
CA ALA A 4 12.36 52.99 -2.21
C ALA A 4 12.10 52.13 -3.45
N LEU A 5 12.72 50.96 -3.51
CA LEU A 5 12.31 49.83 -4.34
C LEU A 5 11.94 48.69 -3.39
N GLN A 6 10.74 48.82 -2.80
CA GLN A 6 9.95 47.68 -2.36
C GLN A 6 8.81 47.53 -3.37
N ALA A 7 8.75 46.38 -4.03
CA ALA A 7 7.62 45.82 -4.75
C ALA A 7 8.10 44.43 -5.22
N THR A 8 7.36 43.34 -5.13
CA THR A 8 6.02 43.12 -4.61
C THR A 8 5.83 41.60 -4.54
N SER A 9 5.16 41.17 -3.47
CA SER A 9 4.31 39.99 -3.33
C SER A 9 4.08 39.08 -4.56
N ALA A 10 4.30 37.78 -4.38
CA ALA A 10 3.23 36.79 -4.48
C ALA A 10 3.64 35.45 -3.84
N PRO A 11 2.86 34.93 -2.87
CA PRO A 11 2.93 33.56 -2.39
C PRO A 11 2.07 32.63 -3.29
N GLN A 12 2.15 31.32 -3.01
CA GLN A 12 1.21 30.25 -3.40
C GLN A 12 1.41 29.52 -4.74
N ARG A 13 1.84 28.26 -4.60
CA ARG A 13 1.41 27.13 -5.43
C ARG A 13 1.07 25.90 -4.57
N SER A 14 0.47 26.11 -3.39
CA SER A 14 0.06 25.01 -2.49
C SER A 14 -1.45 24.96 -2.15
N ASP A 15 -2.29 25.95 -2.47
CA ASP A 15 -3.60 26.05 -1.76
C ASP A 15 -4.87 26.24 -2.63
N ALA A 16 -4.93 25.89 -3.92
CA ALA A 16 -6.10 26.26 -4.75
C ALA A 16 -6.91 25.14 -5.44
N CYS A 17 -6.53 23.87 -5.37
CA CYS A 17 -7.32 22.78 -5.98
C CYS A 17 -6.84 21.47 -5.34
N GLU A 18 -7.51 20.84 -4.39
CA GLU A 18 -8.81 20.19 -4.58
C GLU A 18 -9.49 19.96 -3.22
N GLN A 19 -9.40 20.96 -2.33
CA GLN A 19 -10.15 20.98 -1.07
C GLN A 19 -11.59 21.45 -1.33
N GLN A 20 -12.32 20.72 -2.17
CA GLN A 20 -13.77 20.81 -2.32
C GLN A 20 -14.38 19.42 -2.56
N VAL A 21 -14.20 18.55 -1.56
CA VAL A 21 -15.28 17.64 -1.18
C VAL A 21 -16.45 18.52 -0.69
N SER A 22 -17.67 18.27 -1.21
CA SER A 22 -18.96 18.72 -0.66
C SER A 22 -19.34 20.21 -0.82
N ALA A 23 -19.96 20.57 -1.96
CA ALA A 23 -21.15 21.45 -1.99
C ALA A 23 -21.78 21.58 -3.39
N ALA A 24 -23.09 21.34 -3.46
CA ALA A 24 -24.05 21.98 -4.38
C ALA A 24 -23.95 21.71 -5.90
N ALA A 25 -24.45 20.56 -6.34
CA ALA A 25 -25.00 20.41 -7.70
C ALA A 25 -26.12 19.35 -7.75
N SER A 26 -27.30 19.68 -7.21
CA SER A 26 -28.60 19.23 -7.75
C SER A 26 -29.73 20.00 -7.07
N ALA A 27 -29.86 21.27 -7.44
CA ALA A 27 -31.01 22.10 -7.05
C ALA A 27 -32.17 21.82 -8.01
N ALA A 28 -33.16 21.10 -7.49
CA ALA A 28 -34.59 21.34 -7.63
C ALA A 28 -35.12 21.97 -8.94
N VAL A 29 -35.76 21.15 -9.77
CA VAL A 29 -36.92 21.55 -10.58
C VAL A 29 -37.96 20.44 -10.52
N GLY A 30 -39.19 20.78 -10.14
CA GLY A 30 -40.35 19.89 -10.31
C GLY A 30 -41.30 19.90 -9.13
N GLY A 31 -42.14 20.93 -9.05
CA GLY A 31 -43.27 20.97 -8.15
C GLY A 31 -44.29 19.85 -8.41
N GLY A 32 -44.95 19.43 -7.34
CA GLY A 32 -46.02 18.44 -7.39
C GLY A 32 -46.71 18.32 -6.04
N VAL A 33 -47.59 19.28 -5.75
CA VAL A 33 -48.59 19.15 -4.68
C VAL A 33 -49.56 18.04 -5.07
N VAL A 34 -49.52 16.89 -4.39
CA VAL A 34 -50.65 15.94 -4.37
C VAL A 34 -50.81 15.32 -2.97
N ARG A 35 -51.78 15.90 -2.26
CA ARG A 35 -52.71 15.38 -1.25
C ARG A 35 -52.44 14.02 -0.59
N SER A 36 -52.52 14.06 0.74
CA SER A 36 -52.89 12.95 1.61
C SER A 36 -54.22 12.32 1.16
N VAL A 37 -54.16 11.09 0.64
CA VAL A 37 -55.32 10.22 0.44
C VAL A 37 -55.08 8.96 1.27
N GLN A 38 -55.75 8.86 2.41
CA GLN A 38 -55.94 7.61 3.15
C GLN A 38 -57.31 7.05 2.74
N PRO A 39 -57.40 5.82 2.21
CA PRO A 39 -58.28 4.83 2.86
C PRO A 39 -57.84 3.36 2.53
N PRO A 40 -58.68 2.35 2.84
CA PRO A 40 -59.04 1.86 4.15
C PRO A 40 -58.45 0.46 4.41
N SER A 41 -58.62 0.02 5.65
CA SER A 41 -58.28 -1.30 6.16
C SER A 41 -58.90 -2.45 5.33
N ARG A 42 -58.11 -3.53 5.17
CA ARG A 42 -58.46 -4.96 5.00
C ARG A 42 -57.93 -5.58 3.70
N HIS A 43 -56.92 -6.43 3.81
CA HIS A 43 -57.19 -7.86 3.63
C HIS A 43 -56.14 -8.72 4.32
N ARG A 44 -56.65 -9.51 5.26
CA ARG A 44 -55.98 -10.53 6.03
C ARG A 44 -55.68 -11.69 5.07
N LEU A 45 -54.47 -11.76 4.54
CA LEU A 45 -53.99 -12.98 3.90
C LEU A 45 -52.95 -13.60 4.81
N HIS A 46 -53.34 -14.78 5.30
CA HIS A 46 -52.55 -15.72 6.04
C HIS A 46 -51.23 -16.01 5.31
N GLY A 47 -50.22 -15.18 5.55
CA GLY A 47 -48.85 -15.63 5.45
C GLY A 47 -48.71 -16.69 6.53
N ARG A 48 -48.73 -17.97 6.14
CA ARG A 48 -48.22 -19.05 6.98
C ARG A 48 -46.86 -18.56 7.47
N MET A 49 -46.79 -18.18 8.75
CA MET A 49 -45.54 -17.99 9.44
C MET A 49 -44.83 -19.32 9.30
N GLN A 50 -43.97 -19.41 8.30
CA GLN A 50 -43.04 -20.50 8.12
C GLN A 50 -42.12 -20.36 9.31
N GLU A 51 -42.46 -21.10 10.36
CA GLU A 51 -41.75 -21.19 11.62
C GLU A 51 -40.30 -21.47 11.25
N ARG A 52 -39.46 -20.42 11.27
CA ARG A 52 -38.05 -20.54 10.95
C ARG A 52 -37.49 -21.39 12.07
N ARG A 53 -37.33 -22.69 11.82
CA ARG A 53 -36.61 -23.59 12.71
C ARG A 53 -35.23 -22.99 12.90
N SER A 54 -35.02 -22.35 14.05
CA SER A 54 -33.73 -21.88 14.48
C SER A 54 -32.89 -23.11 14.79
N THR A 55 -32.21 -23.62 13.78
CA THR A 55 -31.15 -24.62 13.94
C THR A 55 -29.98 -23.92 14.62
N GLY A 56 -29.77 -24.22 15.90
CA GLY A 56 -28.63 -23.73 16.66
C GLY A 56 -27.34 -24.44 16.23
N PHE A 57 -26.23 -23.70 16.19
CA PHE A 57 -24.90 -24.26 16.07
C PHE A 57 -24.61 -25.14 17.29
N THR A 58 -24.11 -26.34 17.07
CA THR A 58 -23.75 -27.21 18.18
C THR A 58 -22.37 -26.83 18.71
N LEU A 59 -22.14 -26.90 20.03
CA LEU A 59 -20.82 -26.62 20.62
C LEU A 59 -19.73 -27.55 20.07
N ILE A 60 -20.12 -28.80 19.77
CA ILE A 60 -19.22 -29.79 19.19
C ILE A 60 -18.76 -29.40 17.77
N GLU A 61 -19.56 -28.62 17.04
CA GLU A 61 -19.26 -28.19 15.67
C GLU A 61 -18.18 -27.11 15.64
N ILE A 62 -18.14 -26.22 16.63
CA ILE A 62 -17.01 -25.28 16.77
C ILE A 62 -15.80 -25.97 17.44
N LEU A 63 -16.02 -26.94 18.34
CA LEU A 63 -14.94 -27.67 19.00
C LEU A 63 -14.04 -28.41 18.01
N ILE A 64 -14.61 -29.23 17.12
CA ILE A 64 -13.79 -30.01 16.18
C ILE A 64 -13.07 -29.11 15.16
N VAL A 65 -13.68 -27.98 14.79
CA VAL A 65 -13.08 -27.04 13.83
C VAL A 65 -11.83 -26.40 14.42
N VAL A 66 -11.89 -25.87 15.65
CA VAL A 66 -10.69 -25.26 16.26
C VAL A 66 -9.60 -26.29 16.54
N VAL A 67 -9.97 -27.54 16.84
CA VAL A 67 -9.01 -28.65 16.97
C VAL A 67 -8.28 -28.89 15.66
N ILE A 68 -8.99 -29.06 14.55
CA ILE A 68 -8.34 -29.27 13.24
C ILE A 68 -7.53 -28.04 12.82
N LEU A 69 -8.05 -26.82 13.03
CA LEU A 69 -7.33 -25.58 12.73
C LEU A 69 -6.02 -25.47 13.51
N SER A 70 -5.98 -25.92 14.78
CA SER A 70 -4.74 -25.91 15.57
C SER A 70 -3.65 -26.82 15.01
N ILE A 71 -4.04 -28.01 14.51
CA ILE A 71 -3.10 -28.97 13.91
C ILE A 71 -2.53 -28.38 12.61
N LEU A 72 -3.40 -27.81 11.76
CA LEU A 72 -2.97 -27.19 10.51
C LEU A 72 -2.08 -25.96 10.75
N ALA A 73 -2.46 -25.08 11.68
CA ALA A 73 -1.70 -23.88 12.00
C ALA A 73 -0.27 -24.20 12.45
N THR A 74 -0.11 -25.25 13.25
CA THR A 74 1.21 -25.71 13.74
C THR A 74 2.14 -26.13 12.60
N ILE A 75 1.62 -26.80 11.57
CA ILE A 75 2.42 -27.29 10.43
C ILE A 75 2.76 -26.14 9.46
N VAL A 76 1.84 -25.19 9.29
CA VAL A 76 1.98 -24.10 8.30
C VAL A 76 2.93 -23.00 8.79
N ALA A 77 2.89 -22.64 10.08
CA ALA A 77 3.65 -21.52 10.62
C ALA A 77 5.17 -21.55 10.32
N PRO A 78 5.94 -22.64 10.59
CA PRO A 78 7.38 -22.64 10.33
C PRO A 78 7.73 -22.61 8.85
N ARG A 79 6.87 -23.14 7.98
CA ARG A 79 7.08 -23.11 6.53
C ARG A 79 7.03 -21.70 5.98
N LEU A 80 6.11 -20.87 6.49
CA LEU A 80 6.00 -19.48 6.05
C LEU A 80 7.24 -18.67 6.46
N ALA A 81 7.78 -18.89 7.65
CA ALA A 81 8.97 -18.18 8.12
C ALA A 81 10.19 -18.43 7.20
N GLY A 82 10.42 -19.68 6.78
CA GLY A 82 11.50 -20.00 5.84
C GLY A 82 11.30 -19.40 4.43
N LEU A 83 10.06 -19.32 3.98
CA LEU A 83 9.76 -18.68 2.67
C LEU A 83 10.03 -17.18 2.69
N VAL A 84 9.81 -16.50 3.82
CA VAL A 84 10.13 -15.07 3.96
C VAL A 84 11.64 -14.86 3.91
N THR A 85 12.42 -15.67 4.62
CA THR A 85 13.90 -15.56 4.61
C THR A 85 14.47 -15.82 3.22
N ASP A 86 13.93 -16.80 2.49
CA ASP A 86 14.36 -17.10 1.11
C ASP A 86 13.98 -15.96 0.15
N ALA A 87 12.79 -15.36 0.34
CA ALA A 87 12.36 -14.21 -0.43
C ALA A 87 13.27 -12.99 -0.18
N ASP A 88 13.66 -12.76 1.08
CA ASP A 88 14.58 -11.68 1.45
C ASP A 88 15.96 -11.89 0.83
N ASP A 89 16.53 -13.11 0.86
CA ASP A 89 17.81 -13.40 0.18
C ASP A 89 17.72 -13.16 -1.34
N ALA A 90 16.62 -13.60 -1.96
CA ALA A 90 16.39 -13.39 -3.38
C ALA A 90 16.29 -11.89 -3.74
N VAL A 91 15.56 -11.10 -2.93
CA VAL A 91 15.44 -9.64 -3.10
C VAL A 91 16.79 -8.96 -2.90
N ALA A 92 17.52 -9.32 -1.85
CA ALA A 92 18.83 -8.75 -1.55
C ALA A 92 19.83 -9.00 -2.68
N ARG A 93 19.89 -10.22 -3.21
CA ARG A 93 20.75 -10.57 -4.36
C ARG A 93 20.34 -9.81 -5.63
N ALA A 94 19.05 -9.74 -5.93
CA ALA A 94 18.55 -9.01 -7.10
C ALA A 94 18.90 -7.52 -7.01
N ASN A 95 18.70 -6.92 -5.85
CA ASN A 95 19.02 -5.52 -5.61
C ASN A 95 20.53 -5.26 -5.65
N ALA A 96 21.36 -6.15 -5.09
CA ALA A 96 22.81 -6.04 -5.16
C ALA A 96 23.31 -6.08 -6.62
N GLN A 97 22.72 -6.95 -7.45
CA GLN A 97 23.01 -6.96 -8.89
C GLN A 97 22.59 -5.67 -9.58
N ALA A 98 21.46 -5.08 -9.21
CA ALA A 98 21.04 -3.78 -9.74
C ALA A 98 22.04 -2.67 -9.40
N VAL A 99 22.55 -2.65 -8.17
CA VAL A 99 23.61 -1.72 -7.75
C VAL A 99 24.90 -1.95 -8.54
N LYS A 100 25.34 -3.20 -8.69
CA LYS A 100 26.53 -3.54 -9.49
C LYS A 100 26.40 -3.05 -10.94
N ARG A 101 25.23 -3.22 -11.56
CA ARG A 101 24.96 -2.70 -12.91
C ARG A 101 25.03 -1.17 -12.96
N ALA A 102 24.49 -0.48 -11.95
CA ALA A 102 24.55 0.97 -11.89
C ALA A 102 26.01 1.48 -11.78
N VAL A 103 26.83 0.84 -10.97
CA VAL A 103 28.27 1.13 -10.83
C VAL A 103 29.00 0.94 -12.17
N VAL A 104 28.78 -0.20 -12.84
CA VAL A 104 29.38 -0.49 -14.14
C VAL A 104 28.94 0.51 -15.21
N MET A 105 27.66 0.88 -15.23
CA MET A 105 27.13 1.90 -16.15
C MET A 105 27.74 3.29 -15.89
N TYR A 106 27.99 3.64 -14.63
CA TYR A 106 28.67 4.87 -14.29
C TYR A 106 30.12 4.87 -14.78
N TYR A 107 30.83 3.75 -14.60
CA TYR A 107 32.19 3.57 -15.12
C TYR A 107 32.25 3.70 -16.64
N GLN A 108 31.31 3.09 -17.37
CA GLN A 108 31.23 3.21 -18.83
C GLN A 108 31.05 4.66 -19.31
N LYS A 109 30.40 5.51 -18.51
CA LYS A 109 30.17 6.93 -18.87
C LYS A 109 31.31 7.85 -18.48
N ASN A 110 31.94 7.62 -17.33
CA ASN A 110 32.88 8.57 -16.72
C ASN A 110 34.33 8.08 -16.72
N GLY A 111 34.58 6.80 -17.06
CA GLY A 111 35.91 6.18 -17.02
C GLY A 111 36.45 5.93 -15.60
N VAL A 112 35.67 6.26 -14.57
CA VAL A 112 36.02 6.08 -13.15
C VAL A 112 34.84 5.52 -12.39
N TYR A 113 35.09 4.71 -11.36
CA TYR A 113 34.03 4.20 -10.49
C TYR A 113 33.45 5.34 -9.63
N PRO A 114 32.15 5.26 -9.27
CA PRO A 114 31.56 6.26 -8.41
C PRO A 114 32.20 6.21 -7.01
N PRO A 115 32.43 7.36 -6.34
CA PRO A 115 33.06 7.36 -5.02
C PRO A 115 32.17 6.75 -3.92
N ALA A 116 30.85 6.72 -4.14
CA ALA A 116 29.89 6.12 -3.23
C ALA A 116 28.62 5.70 -4.00
N ILE A 117 27.86 4.77 -3.42
CA ILE A 117 26.52 4.43 -3.91
C ILE A 117 25.55 5.54 -3.50
N VAL A 118 25.24 6.43 -4.44
CA VAL A 118 24.33 7.56 -4.23
C VAL A 118 23.06 7.39 -5.05
N PRO A 119 21.94 8.03 -4.66
CA PRO A 119 20.67 7.86 -5.37
C PRO A 119 20.73 8.25 -6.86
N ALA A 120 21.59 9.21 -7.23
CA ALA A 120 21.77 9.68 -8.59
C ALA A 120 22.30 8.61 -9.58
N LEU A 121 22.79 7.47 -9.09
CA LEU A 121 23.19 6.34 -9.93
C LEU A 121 21.99 5.57 -10.52
N PHE A 122 20.78 5.83 -10.02
CA PHE A 122 19.57 5.08 -10.36
C PHE A 122 18.55 5.97 -11.07
N VAL A 123 17.77 5.37 -11.99
CA VAL A 123 16.79 6.09 -12.83
C VAL A 123 15.79 6.91 -12.02
N ASN A 124 15.36 6.40 -10.86
CA ASN A 124 14.38 7.05 -9.98
C ASN A 124 15.01 7.86 -8.84
N ASN A 125 16.31 8.15 -8.93
CA ASN A 125 17.07 8.82 -7.87
C ASN A 125 16.85 8.16 -6.49
N LYS A 126 16.81 6.82 -6.46
CA LYS A 126 16.54 6.01 -5.27
C LYS A 126 17.42 4.77 -5.29
N VAL A 127 18.18 4.57 -4.22
CA VAL A 127 18.97 3.35 -4.00
C VAL A 127 18.00 2.21 -3.67
N PRO A 128 18.17 1.01 -4.27
CA PRO A 128 17.41 -0.17 -3.88
C PRO A 128 17.55 -0.42 -2.37
N VAL A 129 16.42 -0.53 -1.69
CA VAL A 129 16.39 -0.87 -0.26
C VAL A 129 16.64 -2.37 -0.10
N MET A 130 17.48 -2.72 0.86
CA MET A 130 17.76 -4.12 1.21
C MET A 130 16.80 -4.57 2.32
N PRO A 131 16.44 -5.86 2.36
CA PRO A 131 15.82 -6.45 3.53
C PRO A 131 16.71 -6.30 4.77
N ASP A 132 16.09 -6.32 5.95
CA ASP A 132 16.81 -6.16 7.22
C ASP A 132 17.88 -7.25 7.39
N GLY A 133 19.04 -6.86 7.92
CA GLY A 133 20.20 -7.75 8.11
C GLY A 133 21.11 -7.90 6.89
N TYR A 134 20.68 -7.50 5.70
CA TYR A 134 21.51 -7.51 4.49
C TYR A 134 22.25 -6.19 4.30
N VAL A 135 23.57 -6.25 4.22
CA VAL A 135 24.43 -5.06 4.05
C VAL A 135 25.20 -5.14 2.74
N LEU A 136 25.19 -4.03 1.99
CA LEU A 136 26.08 -3.87 0.84
C LEU A 136 27.44 -3.35 1.30
N ASN A 137 28.48 -4.03 0.86
CA ASN A 137 29.84 -3.51 0.92
C ASN A 137 30.28 -3.09 -0.49
N TYR A 138 30.79 -1.87 -0.60
CA TYR A 138 31.19 -1.27 -1.87
C TYR A 138 32.62 -0.76 -1.78
N ASP A 139 33.47 -1.20 -2.71
CA ASP A 139 34.84 -0.71 -2.86
C ASP A 139 34.90 0.30 -4.04
N PRO A 140 35.15 1.60 -3.79
CA PRO A 140 35.22 2.60 -4.85
C PRO A 140 36.48 2.51 -5.71
N VAL A 141 37.50 1.76 -5.29
CA VAL A 141 38.76 1.58 -6.03
C VAL A 141 38.61 0.47 -7.05
N THR A 142 38.03 -0.66 -6.67
CA THR A 142 37.85 -1.81 -7.57
C THR A 142 36.50 -1.81 -8.28
N GLY A 143 35.51 -1.10 -7.75
CA GLY A 143 34.12 -1.13 -8.23
C GLY A 143 33.36 -2.39 -7.81
N ASP A 144 33.93 -3.19 -6.90
CA ASP A 144 33.28 -4.39 -6.40
C ASP A 144 32.12 -4.06 -5.46
N VAL A 145 31.03 -4.81 -5.66
CA VAL A 145 29.83 -4.77 -4.81
C VAL A 145 29.64 -6.16 -4.26
N THR A 146 29.76 -6.32 -2.94
CA THR A 146 29.53 -7.58 -2.24
C THR A 146 28.35 -7.46 -1.29
N LEU A 147 27.63 -8.57 -1.13
CA LEU A 147 26.50 -8.68 -0.21
C LEU A 147 26.95 -9.45 1.02
N ILE A 148 26.74 -8.87 2.19
CA ILE A 148 26.91 -9.53 3.48
C ILE A 148 25.52 -10.04 3.87
N THR A 149 25.37 -11.37 3.84
CA THR A 149 24.17 -12.08 4.30
C THR A 149 24.23 -12.23 5.82
N PRO A 150 23.13 -12.02 6.55
CA PRO A 150 23.06 -12.19 8.00
C PRO A 150 23.28 -13.63 8.47
#